data_AF-A0A368H1Q6-F1
#
_entry.id   AF-A0A368H1Q6-F1
#
_cell.length_a   1.000
_cell.length_b   1.000
_cell.length_c   1.000
_cell.angle_alpha   90.00
_cell.angle_beta   90.00
_cell.angle_gamma   90.00
#
_symmetry.space_group_name_H-M   'P 1'
#
loop_
_entity.id
_entity.type
_entity.pdbx_description
1 polymer ?
#
loop_
_entity_poly.entity_id
_entity_poly.type
_entity_poly.pdbx_seq_one_letter_code
_entity_poly.pdbx_strand_id
1 'polypeptide(L)' 'MGLEEVAQAILDGRSINLEHLVGSKPELKNVKVVEEHIANAMADLLNKMQETQDAVKRM' A
#
# COMPACT_ATOMS: atom_id res chain seq x y z
N MET A 1 -3.00 -7.41 10.78
CA MET A 1 -2.52 -6.30 9.93
C MET A 1 -2.82 -6.66 8.49
N GLY A 2 -3.80 -5.99 7.91
CA GLY A 2 -4.12 -6.09 6.48
C GLY A 2 -3.09 -5.34 5.63
N LEU A 3 -3.08 -5.63 4.32
CA LEU A 3 -2.19 -4.96 3.35
C LEU A 3 -2.49 -3.46 3.25
N GLU A 4 -3.74 -3.05 3.46
CA GLU A 4 -4.15 -1.63 3.49
C GLU A 4 -3.57 -0.90 4.70
N GLU A 5 -3.57 -1.50 5.89
CA GLU A 5 -2.95 -0.90 7.08
C GLU A 5 -1.44 -0.71 6.90
N VAL A 6 -0.79 -1.67 6.24
CA VAL A 6 0.64 -1.59 5.90
C VAL A 6 0.88 -0.48 4.89
N ALA A 7 0.07 -0.39 3.83
CA ALA A 7 0.13 0.67 2.83
C ALA A 7 -0.05 2.05 3.47
N GLN A 8 -1.04 2.21 4.35
CA GLN A 8 -1.27 3.47 5.06
C GLN A 8 -0.09 3.83 5.97
N ALA A 9 0.43 2.88 6.74
CA ALA A 9 1.59 3.11 7.60
C ALA A 9 2.84 3.54 6.80
N ILE A 10 3.04 2.98 5.60
CA ILE A 10 4.12 3.39 4.70
C ILE A 10 3.92 4.81 4.19
N LEU A 11 2.68 5.17 3.79
CA LEU A 11 2.33 6.55 3.39
C LEU A 11 2.52 7.55 4.54
N ASP A 12 2.27 7.13 5.78
CA ASP A 12 2.56 7.91 7.00
C ASP A 12 4.07 7.99 7.34
N GLY A 13 4.94 7.41 6.49
CA GLY A 13 6.39 7.45 6.64
C GLY A 13 6.98 6.39 7.57
N ARG A 14 6.20 5.37 7.95
CA ARG A 14 6.70 4.25 8.77
C ARG A 14 7.37 3.20 7.90
N SER A 15 8.47 2.63 8.40
CA SER A 15 9.12 1.48 7.78
C SER A 15 8.50 0.18 8.30
N ILE A 16 8.11 -0.72 7.39
CA ILE A 16 7.56 -2.03 7.72
C ILE A 16 8.36 -3.12 7.02
N ASN A 17 8.67 -4.20 7.73
CA ASN A 17 9.31 -5.37 7.13
C ASN A 17 8.27 -6.22 6.37
N LEU A 18 8.34 -6.19 5.04
CA LEU A 18 7.42 -6.90 4.15
C LEU A 18 7.62 -8.42 4.16
N GLU A 19 8.80 -8.91 4.56
CA GLU A 19 9.08 -10.35 4.61
C GLU A 19 8.16 -11.08 5.59
N HIS A 20 7.73 -10.40 6.65
CA HIS A 20 6.80 -10.96 7.65
C HIS A 20 5.39 -11.16 7.09
N LEU A 21 5.05 -10.52 5.97
CA LEU A 21 3.74 -10.63 5.33
C LEU A 21 3.72 -11.76 4.28
N VAL A 22 4.88 -12.27 3.88
CA VAL A 22 4.97 -13.42 2.97
C VAL A 22 4.39 -14.65 3.65
N GLY A 23 3.51 -15.35 2.96
CA GLY A 23 2.81 -16.54 3.48
C GLY A 23 1.71 -16.24 4.50
N SER A 24 1.51 -14.98 4.90
CA SER A 24 0.39 -14.59 5.78
C SER A 24 -0.98 -14.76 5.11
N LYS A 25 -1.01 -14.73 3.77
CA LYS A 25 -2.19 -15.05 2.96
C LYS A 25 -1.80 -15.95 1.78
N PRO A 26 -2.75 -16.74 1.25
CA PRO A 26 -2.50 -17.64 0.11
C PRO A 26 -2.00 -16.90 -1.15
N GLU A 27 -2.40 -15.65 -1.31
CA GLU A 27 -2.01 -14.76 -2.40
C GLU A 27 -0.58 -14.22 -2.26
N LEU A 28 -0.05 -14.10 -1.04
CA LEU A 28 1.24 -13.48 -0.74
C LEU A 28 2.39 -14.50 -0.78
N LYS A 29 2.68 -15.02 -1.96
CA LYS A 29 3.63 -16.15 -2.15
C LYS A 29 5.10 -15.77 -2.02
N ASN A 30 5.45 -14.51 -2.24
CA ASN A 30 6.80 -13.99 -2.13
C ASN A 30 6.77 -12.48 -1.87
N VAL A 31 7.92 -11.90 -1.53
CA VAL A 31 8.06 -10.46 -1.23
C VAL A 31 7.61 -9.59 -2.40
N LYS A 32 7.93 -9.96 -3.65
CA LYS A 32 7.52 -9.18 -4.83
C LYS A 32 6.01 -9.05 -4.95
N VAL A 33 5.27 -10.14 -4.69
CA VAL A 33 3.81 -10.12 -4.72
C VAL A 33 3.27 -9.25 -3.57
N VAL A 34 3.89 -9.33 -2.38
CA VAL A 34 3.55 -8.43 -1.27
C VAL A 34 3.75 -6.97 -1.67
N GLU A 35 4.87 -6.64 -2.31
CA GLU A 35 5.17 -5.29 -2.81
C GLU A 35 4.14 -4.81 -3.83
N GLU A 36 3.78 -5.63 -4.83
CA GLU A 36 2.77 -5.27 -5.83
C GLU A 36 1.41 -5.02 -5.20
N HIS A 37 0.99 -5.85 -4.25
CA HIS A 37 -0.27 -5.67 -3.55
C HIS A 37 -0.28 -4.40 -2.69
N ILE A 38 0.83 -4.10 -2.01
CA ILE A 38 0.97 -2.87 -1.21
C ILE A 38 1.01 -1.64 -2.12
N ALA A 39 1.73 -1.70 -3.24
CA ALA A 39 1.76 -0.62 -4.24
C ALA A 39 0.37 -0.33 -4.80
N ASN A 40 -0.40 -1.37 -5.14
CA ASN A 40 -1.79 -1.21 -5.57
C ASN A 40 -2.66 -0.61 -4.46
N ALA A 41 -2.55 -1.10 -3.22
CA ALA A 41 -3.29 -0.55 -2.09
C ALA A 41 -2.93 0.93 -1.82
N MET A 42 -1.65 1.29 -1.92
CA MET A 42 -1.20 2.69 -1.83
C MET A 42 -1.78 3.54 -2.97
N ALA A 43 -1.78 3.03 -4.20
CA ALA A 43 -2.36 3.73 -5.34
C ALA A 43 -3.87 3.95 -5.16
N ASP A 44 -4.60 2.95 -4.67
CA ASP A 44 -6.02 3.07 -4.31
C ASP A 44 -6.27 4.11 -3.21
N LEU A 45 -5.43 4.13 -2.17
CA LEU A 45 -5.51 5.11 -1.09
C LEU A 45 -5.25 6.53 -1.60
N LEU A 46 -4.19 6.73 -2.40
CA LEU A 46 -3.86 8.02 -3.01
C LEU A 46 -4.96 8.49 -3.97
N ASN A 47 -5.56 7.57 -4.73
CA ASN A 47 -6.71 7.86 -5.58
C ASN A 47 -7.95 8.25 -4.78
N LYS A 48 -8.16 7.68 -3.58
CA LYS A 48 -9.28 8.02 -2.70
C LYS A 48 -9.06 9.31 -1.91
N MET A 49 -7.81 9.73 -1.70
CA MET A 49 -7.49 10.99 -1.06
C MET A 49 -7.92 12.16 -1.96
N GLN A 50 -8.93 12.89 -1.49
CA GLN A 50 -9.57 13.99 -2.21
C GLN A 50 -8.59 15.14 -2.47
N GLU A 51 -7.67 15.38 -1.53
CA GLU A 51 -6.58 16.36 -1.67
C GLU A 51 -5.65 16.05 -2.86
N THR A 52 -5.34 14.77 -3.12
CA THR A 52 -4.56 14.36 -4.30
C THR A 52 -5.34 14.58 -5.59
N GLN A 53 -6.64 14.28 -5.60
CA GLN A 53 -7.48 14.54 -6.77
C GLN A 53 -7.63 16.03 -7.08
N ASP A 54 -7.82 16.86 -6.05
CA ASP A 54 -7.90 18.31 -6.19
C ASP A 54 -6.56 18.91 -6.64
N ALA A 55 -5.43 18.40 -6.15
CA ALA A 55 -4.10 18.83 -6.58
C ALA A 55 -3.83 18.48 -8.05
N VAL A 56 -4.20 17.27 -8.49
CA VAL A 56 -4.05 16.84 -9.89
C VAL A 56 -4.99 17.60 -10.83
N LYS A 57 -6.23 17.91 -10.41
CA LYS A 57 -7.18 18.69 -11.23
C LYS A 57 -6.81 20.16 -11.39
N ARG A 58 -5.94 20.69 -10.52
CA ARG A 58 -5.46 22.09 -10.57
C ARG A 58 -4.14 22.27 -11.34
N MET A 59 -3.51 21.19 -11.80
CA MET A 59 -2.41 21.23 -12.78
C MET A 59 -2.96 21.25 -14.20
#